data_AF-A0A7X9AM04-F1
#
_entry.id   AF-A0A7X9AM04-F1
#
_cell.length_a   1.000
_cell.length_b   1.000
_cell.length_c   1.000
_cell.angle_alpha   90.00
_cell.angle_beta   90.00
_cell.angle_gamma   90.00
#
_symmetry.space_group_name_H-M   'P 1'
#
loop_
_entity.id
_entity.type
_entity.pdbx_description
1 polymer ?
#
loop_
_entity_poly.entity_id
_entity_poly.type
_entity_poly.pdbx_seq_one_letter_code
_entity_poly.pdbx_strand_id
1 'polypeptide(L)'
;KATAIDSRKRAHEIRSDVAVRLRTAIEQSKAVESIKILSEAILSIASKTNLLALNAEIEASQAGTAGLGFTVVAGEIRSLAENSKQTANEIQKVTKTVLDSVQALSESAEEVLEFMEDKVVKDYDMLLTAGEQYNNDASLISEMVTSLSATTQQLYASMQTIAQAINDVAKASEEGAAETGELAREAADIVNRAEEVLVKTNTVNESANRLLELVSVFRV
;
A
#
# COMPACT_ATOMS: atom_id res chain seq x y z
N LYS A 1 -1.66 4.77 -10.21
CA LYS A 1 -1.20 3.81 -11.24
C LYS A 1 -0.12 4.42 -12.17
N ALA A 2 -0.42 5.48 -12.93
CA ALA A 2 0.54 6.09 -13.88
C ALA A 2 1.90 6.47 -13.25
N THR A 3 1.89 7.10 -12.08
CA THR A 3 3.12 7.52 -11.37
C THR A 3 3.98 6.34 -10.92
N ALA A 4 3.37 5.23 -10.47
CA ALA A 4 4.12 4.05 -10.03
C ALA A 4 4.74 3.28 -11.20
N ILE A 5 4.03 3.17 -12.34
CA ILE A 5 4.58 2.59 -13.57
C ILE A 5 5.77 3.42 -14.07
N ASP A 6 5.63 4.74 -14.09
CA ASP A 6 6.67 5.66 -14.53
C ASP A 6 7.90 5.62 -13.59
N SER A 7 7.68 5.61 -12.28
CA SER A 7 8.77 5.46 -11.30
C SER A 7 9.47 4.11 -11.40
N ARG A 8 8.73 3.01 -11.62
CA ARG A 8 9.32 1.68 -11.86
C ARG A 8 10.21 1.69 -13.11
N LYS A 9 9.71 2.28 -14.21
CA LYS A 9 10.46 2.40 -15.46
C LYS A 9 11.74 3.21 -15.27
N ARG A 10 11.65 4.37 -14.62
CA ARG A 10 12.82 5.21 -14.32
C ARG A 10 13.84 4.50 -13.43
N ALA A 11 13.40 3.76 -12.41
CA ALA A 11 14.30 2.98 -11.57
C ALA A 11 15.08 1.94 -12.39
N HIS A 12 14.41 1.27 -13.33
CA HIS A 12 15.04 0.29 -14.22
C HIS A 12 16.01 0.94 -15.23
N GLU A 13 15.68 2.12 -15.75
CA GLU A 13 16.56 2.90 -16.64
C GLU A 13 17.82 3.36 -15.90
N ILE A 14 17.67 3.95 -14.71
CA ILE A 14 18.79 4.38 -13.86
C ILE A 14 19.69 3.20 -13.54
N ARG A 15 19.12 2.07 -13.12
CA ARG A 15 19.90 0.85 -12.83
C ARG A 15 20.71 0.41 -14.04
N SER A 16 20.08 0.35 -15.22
CA SER A 16 20.76 -0.07 -16.45
C SER A 16 21.90 0.88 -16.81
N ASP A 17 21.68 2.19 -16.73
CA ASP A 17 22.70 3.20 -17.01
C ASP A 17 23.86 3.12 -16.01
N VAL A 18 23.57 3.02 -14.72
CA VAL A 18 24.59 2.88 -13.67
C VAL A 18 25.40 1.60 -13.86
N ALA A 19 24.78 0.47 -14.18
CA ALA A 19 25.48 -0.79 -14.42
C ALA A 19 26.44 -0.71 -15.62
N VAL A 20 26.05 -0.02 -16.71
CA VAL A 20 26.91 0.20 -17.87
C VAL A 20 28.09 1.11 -17.54
N ARG A 21 27.82 2.21 -16.82
CA ARG A 21 28.88 3.14 -16.38
C ARG A 21 29.87 2.47 -15.44
N LEU A 22 29.38 1.65 -14.51
CA LEU A 22 30.20 0.90 -13.58
C LEU A 22 31.14 -0.06 -14.31
N ARG A 23 30.62 -0.88 -15.23
CA ARG A 23 31.45 -1.77 -16.06
C ARG A 23 32.51 -1.00 -16.85
N THR A 24 32.14 0.15 -17.41
CA THR A 24 33.08 1.00 -18.15
C THR A 24 34.18 1.54 -17.24
N ALA A 25 33.83 1.99 -16.03
CA ALA A 25 34.78 2.50 -15.05
C ALA A 25 35.77 1.41 -14.57
N ILE A 26 35.29 0.18 -14.36
CA ILE A 26 36.13 -0.98 -14.01
C ILE A 26 37.09 -1.31 -15.17
N GLU A 27 36.62 -1.28 -16.41
CA GLU A 27 37.50 -1.56 -17.55
C GLU A 27 38.58 -0.48 -17.70
N GLN A 28 38.22 0.79 -17.50
CA GLN A 28 39.17 1.90 -17.52
C GLN A 28 40.17 1.84 -16.36
N SER A 29 39.79 1.33 -15.20
CA SER A 29 40.68 1.21 -14.04
C SER A 29 41.80 0.19 -14.27
N LYS A 30 41.64 -0.78 -15.19
CA LYS A 30 42.74 -1.67 -15.62
C LYS A 30 43.93 -0.91 -16.19
N ALA A 31 43.75 0.30 -16.71
CA ALA A 31 44.87 1.15 -17.13
C ALA A 31 45.82 1.48 -15.96
N VAL A 32 45.32 1.51 -14.72
CA VAL A 32 46.12 1.71 -13.50
C VAL A 32 47.08 0.54 -13.27
N GLU A 33 46.72 -0.67 -13.71
CA GLU A 33 47.63 -1.83 -13.66
C GLU A 33 48.86 -1.64 -14.56
N SER A 34 48.73 -0.87 -15.65
CA SER A 34 49.88 -0.50 -16.49
C SER A 34 50.87 0.42 -15.75
N ILE A 35 50.40 1.25 -14.81
CA ILE A 35 51.26 2.10 -13.97
C ILE A 35 52.13 1.24 -13.05
N LYS A 36 51.60 0.12 -12.54
CA LYS A 36 52.37 -0.85 -11.75
C LYS A 36 53.52 -1.43 -12.57
N ILE A 37 53.26 -1.87 -13.80
CA ILE A 37 54.28 -2.40 -14.72
C ILE A 37 55.36 -1.35 -15.01
N LEU A 38 54.96 -0.11 -15.29
CA LEU A 38 55.90 0.99 -15.53
C LEU A 38 56.75 1.29 -14.29
N SER A 39 56.16 1.23 -13.10
CA SER A 39 56.88 1.44 -11.83
C SER A 39 57.89 0.32 -11.55
N GLU A 40 57.54 -0.94 -11.87
CA GLU A 40 58.47 -2.08 -11.82
C GLU A 40 59.64 -1.90 -12.81
N ALA A 41 59.38 -1.39 -14.01
CA ALA A 41 60.44 -1.06 -14.96
C ALA A 41 61.37 0.04 -14.43
N ILE A 42 60.84 1.10 -13.82
CA ILE A 42 61.63 2.16 -13.18
C ILE A 42 62.49 1.59 -12.05
N LEU A 43 61.93 0.72 -11.19
CA LEU A 43 62.68 0.02 -10.13
C LEU A 43 63.84 -0.79 -10.72
N SER A 44 63.60 -1.53 -11.79
CA SER A 44 64.64 -2.32 -12.49
C SER A 44 65.75 -1.43 -13.04
N ILE A 45 65.40 -0.32 -13.68
CA ILE A 45 66.36 0.67 -14.20
C ILE A 45 67.16 1.28 -13.05
N ALA A 46 66.49 1.75 -12.00
CA ALA A 46 67.13 2.33 -10.81
C ALA A 46 68.11 1.35 -10.16
N SER A 47 67.75 0.08 -10.00
CA SER A 47 68.65 -0.95 -9.48
C SER A 47 69.88 -1.19 -10.37
N LYS A 48 69.71 -1.22 -11.71
CA LYS A 48 70.84 -1.35 -12.64
C LYS A 48 71.75 -0.12 -12.61
N THR A 49 71.17 1.08 -12.59
CA THR A 49 71.92 2.34 -12.49
C THR A 49 72.68 2.43 -11.17
N ASN A 50 72.09 1.99 -10.07
CA ASN A 50 72.74 1.93 -8.76
C ASN A 50 73.97 0.99 -8.79
N LEU A 51 73.83 -0.18 -9.42
CA LEU A 51 74.95 -1.13 -9.60
C LEU A 51 76.05 -0.56 -10.52
N LEU A 52 75.68 0.11 -11.62
CA LEU A 52 76.62 0.77 -12.52
C LEU A 52 77.37 1.90 -11.81
N ALA A 53 76.66 2.72 -11.03
CA ALA A 53 77.23 3.80 -10.24
C ALA A 53 78.20 3.28 -9.17
N LEU A 54 77.83 2.19 -8.48
CA LEU A 54 78.72 1.53 -7.52
C LEU A 54 80.01 1.02 -8.18
N ASN A 55 79.90 0.37 -9.33
CA ASN A 55 81.07 -0.10 -10.07
C ASN A 55 81.94 1.07 -10.54
N ALA A 56 81.34 2.18 -11.00
CA ALA A 56 82.06 3.39 -11.38
C ALA A 56 82.74 4.08 -10.18
N GLU A 57 82.10 4.08 -9.02
CA GLU A 57 82.64 4.61 -7.76
C GLU A 57 83.88 3.83 -7.33
N ILE A 58 83.83 2.48 -7.43
CA ILE A 58 84.96 1.58 -7.16
C ILE A 58 86.12 1.85 -8.12
N GLU A 59 85.85 1.89 -9.44
CA GLU A 59 86.90 2.08 -10.46
C GLU A 59 87.53 3.48 -10.37
N ALA A 60 86.74 4.51 -10.09
CA ALA A 60 87.22 5.87 -9.84
C ALA A 60 88.12 5.94 -8.60
N SER A 61 87.78 5.21 -7.54
CA SER A 61 88.62 5.10 -6.35
C SER A 61 89.94 4.37 -6.61
N GLN A 62 89.96 3.43 -7.58
CA GLN A 62 91.15 2.70 -8.02
C GLN A 62 92.14 3.58 -8.80
N ALA A 63 91.65 4.62 -9.50
CA ALA A 63 92.44 5.55 -10.29
C ALA A 63 93.18 6.64 -9.47
N GLY A 64 93.06 6.62 -8.13
CA GLY A 64 93.76 7.54 -7.24
C GLY A 64 93.37 9.01 -7.44
N THR A 65 94.35 9.92 -7.51
CA THR A 65 94.10 11.37 -7.61
C THR A 65 93.42 11.79 -8.93
N ALA A 66 93.58 11.02 -10.00
CA ALA A 66 92.93 11.26 -11.29
C ALA A 66 91.41 10.92 -11.28
N GLY A 67 90.97 10.08 -10.34
CA GLY A 67 89.59 9.60 -10.25
C GLY A 67 88.67 10.41 -9.31
N LEU A 68 89.21 11.34 -8.53
CA LEU A 68 88.45 12.09 -7.50
C LEU A 68 87.18 12.77 -8.04
N GLY A 69 87.23 13.36 -9.24
CA GLY A 69 86.06 13.97 -9.88
C GLY A 69 85.01 12.94 -10.33
N PHE A 70 85.46 11.76 -10.79
CA PHE A 70 84.58 10.67 -11.20
C PHE A 70 83.90 9.99 -10.01
N THR A 71 84.58 9.89 -8.86
CA THR A 71 83.97 9.37 -7.61
C THR A 71 82.79 10.23 -7.16
N VAL A 72 82.90 11.56 -7.22
CA VAL A 72 81.80 12.48 -6.87
C VAL A 72 80.60 12.29 -7.79
N VAL A 73 80.85 12.20 -9.11
CA VAL A 73 79.77 11.97 -10.09
C VAL A 73 79.11 10.61 -9.89
N ALA A 74 79.89 9.55 -9.63
CA ALA A 74 79.36 8.22 -9.37
C ALA A 74 78.49 8.19 -8.10
N GLY A 75 78.91 8.86 -7.02
CA GLY A 75 78.11 9.03 -5.81
C GLY A 75 76.79 9.76 -6.05
N GLU A 76 76.80 10.81 -6.87
CA GLU A 76 75.59 11.55 -7.25
C GLU A 76 74.63 10.67 -8.07
N ILE A 77 75.13 9.93 -9.07
CA ILE A 77 74.32 8.97 -9.85
C ILE A 77 73.71 7.90 -8.93
N ARG A 78 74.48 7.41 -7.95
CA ARG A 78 74.00 6.43 -6.95
C ARG A 78 72.85 7.02 -6.12
N SER A 79 73.00 8.25 -5.67
CA SER A 79 71.96 9.00 -4.94
C SER A 79 70.69 9.17 -5.79
N LEU A 80 70.82 9.57 -7.06
CA LEU A 80 69.69 9.67 -7.99
C LEU A 80 68.98 8.33 -8.22
N ALA A 81 69.75 7.24 -8.31
CA ALA A 81 69.20 5.90 -8.49
C ALA A 81 68.38 5.46 -7.26
N GLU A 82 68.88 5.68 -6.05
CA GLU A 82 68.13 5.34 -4.83
C GLU A 82 66.87 6.22 -4.66
N ASN A 83 66.97 7.52 -4.96
CA ASN A 83 65.80 8.42 -4.98
C ASN A 83 64.75 7.99 -6.02
N SER A 84 65.18 7.54 -7.20
CA SER A 84 64.27 7.01 -8.23
C SER A 84 63.57 5.74 -7.76
N LYS A 85 64.29 4.86 -7.07
CA LYS A 85 63.75 3.63 -6.48
C LYS A 85 62.71 3.93 -5.41
N GLN A 86 63.02 4.87 -4.51
CA GLN A 86 62.06 5.31 -3.47
C GLN A 86 60.80 5.90 -4.11
N THR A 87 60.95 6.76 -5.13
CA THR A 87 59.81 7.35 -5.84
C THR A 87 58.95 6.28 -6.51
N ALA A 88 59.57 5.30 -7.18
CA ALA A 88 58.84 4.21 -7.82
C ALA A 88 58.08 3.33 -6.81
N ASN A 89 58.66 3.08 -5.62
CA ASN A 89 57.96 2.38 -4.54
C ASN A 89 56.75 3.16 -4.02
N GLU A 90 56.86 4.49 -3.86
CA GLU A 90 55.71 5.32 -3.48
C GLU A 90 54.62 5.32 -4.56
N ILE A 91 54.99 5.35 -5.84
CA ILE A 91 54.02 5.19 -6.94
C ILE A 91 53.29 3.86 -6.84
N GLN A 92 54.00 2.75 -6.59
CA GLN A 92 53.36 1.43 -6.42
C GLN A 92 52.39 1.41 -5.24
N LYS A 93 52.76 2.04 -4.12
CA LYS A 93 51.90 2.14 -2.93
C LYS A 93 50.62 2.91 -3.22
N VAL A 94 50.73 4.09 -3.85
CA VAL A 94 49.57 4.90 -4.25
C VAL A 94 48.69 4.15 -5.26
N THR A 95 49.31 3.52 -6.26
CA THR A 95 48.62 2.72 -7.28
C THR A 95 47.81 1.58 -6.65
N LYS A 96 48.40 0.89 -5.66
CA LYS A 96 47.71 -0.15 -4.90
C LYS A 96 46.49 0.39 -4.15
N THR A 97 46.64 1.48 -3.41
CA THR A 97 45.53 2.12 -2.69
C THR A 97 44.39 2.51 -3.65
N VAL A 98 44.72 3.01 -4.84
CA VAL A 98 43.73 3.35 -5.87
C VAL A 98 42.99 2.11 -6.35
N LEU A 99 43.70 1.02 -6.67
CA LEU A 99 43.07 -0.24 -7.09
C LEU A 99 42.14 -0.81 -6.01
N ASP A 100 42.60 -0.85 -4.75
CA ASP A 100 41.80 -1.31 -3.61
C ASP A 100 40.53 -0.46 -3.45
N SER A 101 40.64 0.87 -3.63
CA SER A 101 39.50 1.79 -3.55
C SER A 101 38.50 1.59 -4.69
N VAL A 102 38.99 1.35 -5.91
CA VAL A 102 38.14 1.05 -7.06
C VAL A 102 37.41 -0.28 -6.89
N GLN A 103 38.08 -1.29 -6.34
CA GLN A 103 37.46 -2.59 -6.05
C GLN A 103 36.34 -2.45 -5.02
N ALA A 104 36.60 -1.76 -3.90
CA ALA A 104 35.58 -1.52 -2.88
C ALA A 104 34.38 -0.71 -3.42
N LEU A 105 34.63 0.26 -4.30
CA LEU A 105 33.57 1.01 -4.97
C LEU A 105 32.76 0.13 -5.92
N SER A 106 33.41 -0.80 -6.62
CA SER A 106 32.75 -1.77 -7.49
C SER A 106 31.79 -2.66 -6.71
N GLU A 107 32.26 -3.25 -5.62
CA GLU A 107 31.45 -4.10 -4.73
C GLU A 107 30.27 -3.32 -4.16
N SER A 108 30.51 -2.11 -3.64
CA SER A 108 29.44 -1.26 -3.10
C SER A 108 28.40 -0.89 -4.17
N ALA A 109 28.84 -0.64 -5.41
CA ALA A 109 27.92 -0.33 -6.50
C ALA A 109 27.10 -1.56 -6.93
N GLU A 110 27.68 -2.76 -6.89
CA GLU A 110 26.95 -4.02 -7.12
C GLU A 110 25.87 -4.24 -6.05
N GLU A 111 26.17 -4.02 -4.77
CA GLU A 111 25.17 -4.10 -3.69
C GLU A 111 24.00 -3.12 -3.90
N VAL A 112 24.28 -1.90 -4.36
CA VAL A 112 23.24 -0.91 -4.68
C VAL A 112 22.39 -1.36 -5.87
N LEU A 113 23.02 -1.90 -6.92
CA LEU A 113 22.30 -2.42 -8.08
C LEU A 113 21.39 -3.59 -7.72
N GLU A 114 21.86 -4.49 -6.85
CA GLU A 114 21.08 -5.60 -6.31
C GLU A 114 19.90 -5.09 -5.48
N PHE A 115 20.14 -4.15 -4.56
CA PHE A 115 19.06 -3.52 -3.77
C PHE A 115 17.99 -2.86 -4.66
N MET A 116 18.41 -2.17 -5.73
CA MET A 116 17.48 -1.57 -6.69
C MET A 116 16.60 -2.62 -7.38
N GLU A 117 17.16 -3.76 -7.77
CA GLU A 117 16.42 -4.84 -8.43
C GLU A 117 15.51 -5.58 -7.45
N ASP A 118 16.03 -5.94 -6.30
CA ASP A 118 15.36 -6.88 -5.40
C ASP A 118 14.38 -6.22 -4.45
N LYS A 119 14.57 -4.94 -4.13
CA LYS A 119 13.68 -4.17 -3.25
C LYS A 119 12.89 -3.15 -4.03
N VAL A 120 13.57 -2.17 -4.64
CA VAL A 120 12.89 -0.99 -5.21
C VAL A 120 11.94 -1.36 -6.34
N VAL A 121 12.35 -2.22 -7.28
CA VAL A 121 11.46 -2.65 -8.38
C VAL A 121 10.27 -3.48 -7.84
N LYS A 122 10.52 -4.42 -6.92
CA LYS A 122 9.46 -5.25 -6.32
C LYS A 122 8.47 -4.42 -5.50
N ASP A 123 8.94 -3.41 -4.77
CA ASP A 123 8.08 -2.48 -4.02
C ASP A 123 7.14 -1.73 -4.96
N TYR A 124 7.62 -1.30 -6.13
CA TYR A 124 6.75 -0.68 -7.13
C TYR A 124 5.71 -1.65 -7.70
N ASP A 125 6.06 -2.92 -7.92
CA ASP A 125 5.09 -3.94 -8.37
C ASP A 125 4.02 -4.22 -7.30
N MET A 126 4.40 -4.27 -6.02
CA MET A 126 3.45 -4.37 -4.91
C MET A 126 2.54 -3.15 -4.83
N LEU A 127 3.08 -1.94 -4.99
CA LEU A 127 2.27 -0.71 -5.01
C LEU A 127 1.27 -0.67 -6.17
N LEU A 128 1.65 -1.21 -7.34
CA LEU A 128 0.73 -1.32 -8.47
C LEU A 128 -0.41 -2.30 -8.16
N THR A 129 -0.08 -3.46 -7.61
CA THR A 129 -1.06 -4.49 -7.22
C THR A 129 -2.02 -3.97 -6.16
N ALA A 130 -1.50 -3.32 -5.12
CA ALA A 130 -2.30 -2.71 -4.07
C ALA A 130 -3.21 -1.59 -4.62
N GLY A 131 -2.71 -0.78 -5.55
CA GLY A 131 -3.50 0.25 -6.20
C GLY A 131 -4.65 -0.31 -7.05
N GLU A 132 -4.45 -1.45 -7.71
CA GLU A 132 -5.52 -2.16 -8.43
C GLU A 132 -6.55 -2.75 -7.48
N GLN A 133 -6.10 -3.37 -6.39
CA GLN A 133 -6.98 -3.91 -5.36
C GLN A 133 -7.86 -2.81 -4.75
N TYR A 134 -7.27 -1.66 -4.37
CA TYR A 134 -8.04 -0.53 -3.84
C TYR A 134 -9.06 0.03 -4.83
N ASN A 135 -8.75 0.02 -6.12
CA ASN A 135 -9.72 0.44 -7.13
C ASN A 135 -10.91 -0.53 -7.21
N ASN A 136 -10.66 -1.83 -7.13
CA ASN A 136 -11.71 -2.84 -7.12
C ASN A 136 -12.55 -2.74 -5.83
N ASP A 137 -11.91 -2.59 -4.68
CA ASP A 137 -12.58 -2.43 -3.39
C ASP A 137 -13.46 -1.17 -3.39
N ALA A 138 -12.98 -0.06 -3.95
CA ALA A 138 -13.76 1.16 -4.10
C ALA A 138 -15.01 0.96 -4.98
N SER A 139 -14.89 0.18 -6.07
CA SER A 139 -16.03 -0.20 -6.92
C SER A 139 -17.06 -1.02 -6.14
N LEU A 140 -16.61 -2.04 -5.41
CA LEU A 140 -17.49 -2.86 -4.57
C LEU A 140 -18.20 -2.03 -3.50
N ILE A 141 -17.50 -1.10 -2.84
CA ILE A 141 -18.11 -0.19 -1.88
C ILE A 141 -19.15 0.69 -2.55
N SER A 142 -18.87 1.23 -3.75
CA SER A 142 -19.82 2.05 -4.48
C SER A 142 -21.10 1.28 -4.85
N GLU A 143 -20.97 0.03 -5.26
CA GLU A 143 -22.11 -0.87 -5.53
C GLU A 143 -22.91 -1.17 -4.26
N MET A 144 -22.24 -1.46 -3.15
CA MET A 144 -22.90 -1.69 -1.86
C MET A 144 -23.68 -0.47 -1.39
N VAL A 145 -23.10 0.74 -1.49
CA VAL A 145 -23.78 1.99 -1.13
C VAL A 145 -25.01 2.22 -2.00
N THR A 146 -24.91 1.92 -3.30
CA THR A 146 -26.04 2.05 -4.24
C THR A 146 -27.16 1.08 -3.87
N SER A 147 -26.84 -0.19 -3.60
CA SER A 147 -27.80 -1.21 -3.17
C SER A 147 -28.44 -0.86 -1.83
N LEU A 148 -27.66 -0.34 -0.89
CA LEU A 148 -28.16 0.12 0.40
C LEU A 148 -29.15 1.27 0.24
N SER A 149 -28.83 2.25 -0.60
CA SER A 149 -29.72 3.39 -0.89
C SER A 149 -31.06 2.91 -1.45
N ALA A 150 -31.05 2.00 -2.42
CA ALA A 150 -32.26 1.41 -3.00
C ALA A 150 -33.10 0.67 -1.94
N THR A 151 -32.43 -0.12 -1.09
CA THR A 151 -33.10 -0.85 0.01
C THR A 151 -33.73 0.11 1.01
N THR A 152 -33.03 1.21 1.37
CA THR A 152 -33.56 2.24 2.26
C THR A 152 -34.78 2.94 1.67
N GLN A 153 -34.80 3.23 0.37
CA GLN A 153 -35.97 3.79 -0.31
C GLN A 153 -37.17 2.84 -0.26
N GLN A 154 -36.96 1.54 -0.49
CA GLN A 154 -38.01 0.52 -0.40
C GLN A 154 -38.55 0.38 1.03
N LEU A 155 -37.68 0.44 2.03
CA LEU A 155 -38.08 0.45 3.44
C LEU A 155 -38.93 1.68 3.77
N TYR A 156 -38.56 2.86 3.28
CA TYR A 156 -39.34 4.08 3.48
C TYR A 156 -40.76 3.96 2.90
N ALA A 157 -40.89 3.46 1.67
CA ALA A 157 -42.21 3.22 1.06
C ALA A 157 -43.05 2.18 1.84
N SER A 158 -42.41 1.12 2.32
CA SER A 158 -43.06 0.13 3.18
C SER A 158 -43.56 0.75 4.49
N MET A 159 -42.77 1.64 5.10
CA MET A 159 -43.17 2.35 6.33
C MET A 159 -44.35 3.28 6.11
N GLN A 160 -44.42 3.98 4.97
CA GLN A 160 -45.59 4.79 4.61
C GLN A 160 -46.85 3.93 4.47
N THR A 161 -46.72 2.76 3.83
CA THR A 161 -47.84 1.82 3.67
C THR A 161 -48.33 1.29 5.02
N ILE A 162 -47.41 0.94 5.93
CA ILE A 162 -47.76 0.51 7.29
C ILE A 162 -48.44 1.62 8.07
N ALA A 163 -47.94 2.86 7.99
CA ALA A 163 -48.57 4.00 8.64
C ALA A 163 -50.00 4.22 8.15
N GLN A 164 -50.24 4.09 6.84
CA GLN A 164 -51.59 4.16 6.28
C GLN A 164 -52.49 3.03 6.80
N ALA A 165 -52.00 1.79 6.80
CA ALA A 165 -52.76 0.65 7.30
C ALA A 165 -53.14 0.80 8.78
N ILE A 166 -52.24 1.35 9.61
CA ILE A 166 -52.53 1.67 11.02
C ILE A 166 -53.66 2.70 11.12
N ASN A 167 -53.64 3.73 10.29
CA ASN A 167 -54.68 4.76 10.27
C ASN A 167 -56.04 4.18 9.82
N ASP A 168 -56.04 3.32 8.81
CA ASP A 168 -57.26 2.66 8.33
C ASP A 168 -57.84 1.72 9.40
N VAL A 169 -56.99 0.99 10.14
CA VAL A 169 -57.42 0.16 11.28
C VAL A 169 -57.99 1.03 12.41
N ALA A 170 -57.37 2.16 12.72
CA ALA A 170 -57.86 3.08 13.74
C ALA A 170 -59.27 3.61 13.37
N LYS A 171 -59.45 4.00 12.11
CA LYS A 171 -60.74 4.46 11.59
C LYS A 171 -61.81 3.36 11.64
N ALA A 172 -61.49 2.15 11.18
CA ALA A 172 -62.42 1.02 11.23
C ALA A 172 -62.81 0.66 12.67
N SER A 173 -61.87 0.78 13.63
CA SER A 173 -62.15 0.59 15.04
C SER A 173 -63.08 1.66 15.62
N GLU A 174 -62.95 2.91 15.19
CA GLU A 174 -63.83 4.01 15.61
C GLU A 174 -65.25 3.84 15.05
N GLU A 175 -65.37 3.50 13.76
CA GLU A 175 -66.65 3.18 13.11
C GLU A 175 -67.34 2.00 13.78
N GLY A 176 -66.62 0.90 14.04
CA GLY A 176 -67.18 -0.27 14.72
C GLY A 176 -67.61 0.00 16.17
N ALA A 177 -66.91 0.88 16.88
CA ALA A 177 -67.31 1.31 18.22
C ALA A 177 -68.61 2.14 18.18
N ALA A 178 -68.75 3.03 17.19
CA ALA A 178 -69.97 3.81 16.98
C ALA A 178 -71.17 2.91 16.62
N GLU A 179 -70.98 1.96 15.70
CA GLU A 179 -72.02 1.00 15.30
C GLU A 179 -72.46 0.11 16.47
N THR A 180 -71.50 -0.35 17.29
CA THR A 180 -71.81 -1.08 18.53
C THR A 180 -72.63 -0.23 19.51
N GLY A 181 -72.34 1.08 19.60
CA GLY A 181 -73.12 2.03 20.39
C GLY A 181 -74.56 2.19 19.90
N GLU A 182 -74.76 2.29 18.59
CA GLU A 182 -76.09 2.33 17.98
C GLU A 182 -76.87 1.03 18.18
N LEU A 183 -76.23 -0.13 17.99
CA LEU A 183 -76.83 -1.43 18.26
C LEU A 183 -77.27 -1.58 19.72
N ALA A 184 -76.47 -1.11 20.67
CA ALA A 184 -76.83 -1.12 22.08
C ALA A 184 -78.08 -0.27 22.35
N ARG A 185 -78.21 0.88 21.67
CA ARG A 185 -79.39 1.75 21.76
C ARG A 185 -80.63 1.11 21.16
N GLU A 186 -80.52 0.49 19.98
CA GLU A 186 -81.62 -0.24 19.35
C GLU A 186 -82.06 -1.45 20.19
N ALA A 187 -81.11 -2.20 20.75
CA ALA A 187 -81.40 -3.31 21.65
C ALA A 187 -82.19 -2.85 22.89
N ALA A 188 -81.85 -1.68 23.46
CA ALA A 188 -82.61 -1.09 24.56
C ALA A 188 -84.04 -0.70 24.13
N ASP A 189 -84.22 -0.15 22.93
CA ASP A 189 -85.56 0.15 22.39
C ASP A 189 -86.40 -1.12 22.18
N ILE A 190 -85.79 -2.19 21.65
CA ILE A 190 -86.45 -3.49 21.49
C ILE A 190 -86.93 -4.03 22.84
N VAL A 191 -86.13 -3.93 23.90
CA VAL A 191 -86.54 -4.33 25.26
C VAL A 191 -87.75 -3.53 25.72
N ASN A 192 -87.73 -2.20 25.59
CA ASN A 192 -88.88 -1.36 25.96
C ASN A 192 -90.15 -1.74 25.19
N ARG A 193 -90.04 -2.01 23.89
CA ARG A 193 -91.18 -2.43 23.05
C ARG A 193 -91.68 -3.82 23.42
N ALA A 194 -90.78 -4.74 23.78
CA ALA A 194 -91.14 -6.06 24.26
C ALA A 194 -91.92 -5.99 25.59
N GLU A 195 -91.54 -5.08 26.49
CA GLU A 195 -92.30 -4.80 27.72
C GLU A 195 -93.70 -4.26 27.40
N GLU A 196 -93.83 -3.32 26.45
CA GLU A 196 -95.14 -2.81 26.03
C GLU A 196 -96.04 -3.93 25.47
N VAL A 197 -95.47 -4.82 24.63
CA VAL A 197 -96.18 -5.98 24.08
C VAL A 197 -96.61 -6.94 25.20
N LEU A 198 -95.76 -7.18 26.20
CA LEU A 198 -96.08 -8.01 27.35
C LEU A 198 -97.28 -7.43 28.13
N VAL A 199 -97.27 -6.13 28.39
CA VAL A 199 -98.39 -5.42 29.05
C VAL A 199 -99.68 -5.60 28.25
N LYS A 200 -99.66 -5.32 26.94
CA LYS A 200 -100.84 -5.49 26.08
C LYS A 200 -101.35 -6.93 26.05
N THR A 201 -100.44 -7.90 26.00
CA THR A 201 -100.79 -9.32 26.01
C THR A 201 -101.49 -9.72 27.30
N ASN A 202 -101.01 -9.21 28.45
CA ASN A 202 -101.68 -9.43 29.74
C ASN A 202 -103.08 -8.81 29.77
N THR A 203 -103.26 -7.58 29.27
CA THR A 203 -104.59 -6.95 29.16
C THR A 203 -105.55 -7.73 28.26
N VAL A 204 -105.05 -8.26 27.13
CA VAL A 204 -105.84 -9.13 26.24
C VAL A 204 -106.23 -10.42 26.95
N ASN A 205 -105.32 -11.03 27.71
CA ASN A 205 -105.59 -12.24 28.48
C ASN A 205 -106.66 -12.00 29.56
N GLU A 206 -106.56 -10.90 30.32
CA GLU A 206 -107.60 -10.49 31.27
C GLU A 206 -108.96 -10.29 30.59
N SER A 207 -108.98 -9.61 29.44
CA SER A 207 -110.20 -9.38 28.66
C SER A 207 -110.82 -10.69 28.16
N ALA A 208 -109.98 -11.63 27.70
CA ALA A 208 -110.42 -12.96 27.27
C ALA A 208 -110.99 -13.79 28.44
N ASN A 209 -110.35 -13.76 29.61
CA ASN A 209 -110.86 -14.42 30.81
C ASN A 209 -112.22 -13.85 31.24
N ARG A 210 -112.38 -12.52 31.20
CA ARG A 210 -113.66 -11.87 31.51
C ARG A 210 -114.76 -12.23 30.51
N LEU A 211 -114.41 -12.38 29.23
CA LEU A 211 -115.34 -12.86 28.20
C LEU A 211 -115.75 -14.32 28.44
N LEU A 212 -114.81 -15.19 28.81
CA LEU A 212 -115.10 -16.58 29.19
C LEU A 212 -116.02 -16.66 30.40
N GLU A 213 -115.79 -15.83 31.42
CA GLU A 213 -116.67 -15.73 32.60
C GLU A 213 -118.08 -15.30 32.20
N LEU A 214 -118.22 -14.26 31.38
CA LEU A 214 -119.52 -13.83 30.84
C LEU A 214 -120.24 -14.93 30.06
N VAL A 215 -119.54 -15.65 29.19
CA VAL A 215 -120.11 -16.78 28.41
C VAL A 215 -120.50 -17.95 29.32
N SER A 216 -119.77 -18.18 30.41
CA SER A 216 -120.09 -19.26 31.37
C SER A 216 -121.47 -19.08 32.02
N VAL A 217 -121.94 -17.83 32.19
CA VAL A 217 -123.29 -17.51 32.68
C VAL A 217 -124.38 -17.92 31.69
N PHE A 218 -124.08 -17.94 30.39
CA PHE A 218 -125.02 -18.35 29.33
C PHE A 218 -124.95 -19.83 28.98
N ARG A 219 -124.08 -20.60 29.65
CA ARG A 219 -123.97 -22.05 29.47
C ARG A 219 -124.95 -22.73 30.44
N VAL A 220 -126.11 -23.12 29.93
CA VAL A 220 -127.08 -24.02 30.58
C VAL A 220 -126.53 -25.44 30.62
#